data_AF-A0A017T1F2-F1
#
_entry.id   AF-A0A017T1F2-F1
#
_cell.length_a   1.000
_cell.length_b   1.000
_cell.length_c   1.000
_cell.angle_alpha   90.00
_cell.angle_beta   90.00
_cell.angle_gamma   90.00
#
_symmetry.space_group_name_H-M   'P 1'
#
loop_
_entity.id
_entity.type
_entity.pdbx_description
1 polymer ?
#
loop_
_entity_poly.entity_id
_entity_poly.type
_entity_poly.pdbx_seq_one_letter_code
_entity_poly.pdbx_strand_id
1 'polypeptide(L)'
;MACDDGDDGGAGASTSSTGGSGGASPGSGGNGGETPGVGGSGGETPGAGGAGGAGGGASACANDDMYEDNDVAMTATPVPVPPPDPGNPDWFVDASVDAYKCSSDDDWYFVKTSFSVMGNDPPDTRYWTLVLQAAGAGSCGASCDDVVPPAGPQSTVTVEVYDATSMALLGTETSDVGLVRIEGYGAAFANDVVFRVSGPPEAVYEYEFRTTVRSDAFEDECEC
;
A
#
# COMPACT_ATOMS: atom_id res chain seq x y z
N MET A 1 23.14 -31.74 6.05
CA MET A 1 23.68 -31.07 4.85
C MET A 1 24.17 -29.73 5.35
N ALA A 2 25.46 -29.45 5.16
CA ALA A 2 26.11 -28.27 5.69
C ALA A 2 25.82 -27.07 4.78
N CYS A 3 25.57 -25.91 5.40
CA CYS A 3 25.54 -24.62 4.74
C CYS A 3 26.99 -24.26 4.37
N ASP A 4 27.20 -23.87 3.12
CA ASP A 4 28.47 -23.37 2.58
C ASP A 4 28.38 -21.85 2.57
N ASP A 5 29.28 -21.22 3.34
CA ASP A 5 29.31 -19.79 3.58
C ASP A 5 30.19 -19.16 2.48
N GLY A 6 29.58 -18.87 1.34
CA GLY A 6 30.25 -18.24 0.20
C GLY A 6 30.68 -16.79 0.48
N ASP A 7 31.79 -16.65 1.19
CA ASP A 7 32.56 -15.41 1.34
C ASP A 7 33.53 -15.26 0.15
N ASP A 8 33.15 -14.47 -0.86
CA ASP A 8 34.04 -14.03 -1.92
C ASP A 8 34.31 -12.52 -1.76
N GLY A 9 35.41 -12.22 -1.07
CA GLY A 9 36.01 -10.90 -1.04
C GLY A 9 36.59 -10.47 -2.39
N GLY A 10 36.38 -9.20 -2.77
CA GLY A 10 37.01 -8.57 -3.93
C GLY A 10 37.03 -7.05 -3.82
N ALA A 11 38.21 -6.49 -3.54
CA ALA A 11 38.48 -5.07 -3.30
C ALA A 11 38.45 -4.20 -4.58
N GLY A 12 38.11 -2.91 -4.41
CA GLY A 12 38.32 -1.86 -5.43
C GLY A 12 38.11 -0.46 -4.88
N ALA A 13 39.20 0.25 -4.59
CA ALA A 13 39.22 1.58 -3.99
C ALA A 13 39.10 2.74 -5.01
N SER A 14 38.38 3.78 -4.60
CA SER A 14 38.55 5.24 -4.82
C SER A 14 38.93 5.81 -6.19
N THR A 15 38.20 6.84 -6.64
CA THR A 15 38.70 8.24 -6.71
C THR A 15 37.59 9.25 -7.07
N SER A 16 37.81 10.47 -6.56
CA SER A 16 37.04 11.71 -6.59
C SER A 16 37.06 12.48 -7.93
N SER A 17 36.01 13.27 -8.22
CA SER A 17 36.10 14.75 -8.36
C SER A 17 34.78 15.44 -8.79
N THR A 18 34.36 16.39 -7.94
CA THR A 18 33.97 17.81 -8.17
C THR A 18 33.26 18.28 -9.46
N GLY A 19 32.12 18.96 -9.26
CA GLY A 19 31.89 20.31 -9.82
C GLY A 19 30.57 20.57 -10.56
N GLY A 20 29.80 21.60 -10.14
CA GLY A 20 28.85 22.30 -11.01
C GLY A 20 27.60 22.88 -10.35
N SER A 21 27.68 24.08 -9.80
CA SER A 21 26.55 24.90 -9.34
C SER A 21 25.90 25.69 -10.49
N GLY A 22 24.61 26.02 -10.35
CA GLY A 22 24.06 27.32 -10.78
C GLY A 22 22.92 27.29 -11.79
N GLY A 23 21.78 27.88 -11.42
CA GLY A 23 20.69 28.17 -12.36
C GLY A 23 19.38 28.58 -11.69
N ALA A 24 19.38 29.67 -10.90
CA ALA A 24 18.14 30.35 -10.52
C ALA A 24 17.59 31.12 -11.73
N SER A 25 16.28 31.04 -11.95
CA SER A 25 15.55 31.89 -12.90
C SER A 25 14.34 32.52 -12.17
N PRO A 26 14.18 33.86 -12.18
CA PRO A 26 13.00 34.54 -11.64
C PRO A 26 12.11 35.17 -12.73
N GLY A 27 10.83 35.37 -12.41
CA GLY A 27 9.86 36.19 -13.14
C GLY A 27 8.74 35.34 -13.75
N SER A 28 7.45 35.59 -13.51
CA SER A 28 6.64 36.82 -13.48
C SER A 28 5.27 36.45 -12.85
N GLY A 29 4.44 37.28 -12.22
CA GLY A 29 4.24 38.73 -12.27
C GLY A 29 2.86 39.04 -12.89
N GLY A 30 1.84 39.28 -12.05
CA GLY A 30 0.54 39.93 -12.39
C GLY A 30 -0.58 38.99 -12.85
N ASN A 31 -1.86 39.13 -12.47
CA ASN A 31 -2.62 40.34 -12.09
C ASN A 31 -3.70 40.03 -11.04
N GLY A 32 -3.81 40.93 -10.05
CA GLY A 32 -5.01 41.10 -9.24
C GLY A 32 -6.03 42.00 -9.94
N GLY A 33 -7.30 41.78 -9.62
CA GLY A 33 -8.42 42.59 -10.11
C GLY A 33 -9.74 42.18 -9.47
N GLU A 34 -9.86 42.32 -8.15
CA GLU A 34 -11.17 42.28 -7.48
C GLU A 34 -11.71 43.70 -7.31
N THR A 35 -12.92 43.90 -7.84
CA THR A 35 -13.77 45.08 -7.62
C THR A 35 -14.62 44.85 -6.35
N PRO A 36 -14.96 45.90 -5.57
CA PRO A 36 -15.73 45.73 -4.34
C PRO A 36 -17.24 45.74 -4.61
N GLY A 37 -17.94 44.71 -4.15
CA GLY A 37 -19.41 44.62 -4.16
C GLY A 37 -19.97 44.33 -2.77
N VAL A 38 -20.71 45.28 -2.23
CA VAL A 38 -21.32 45.25 -0.89
C VAL A 38 -22.75 44.70 -0.98
N GLY A 39 -23.12 43.78 -0.08
CA GLY A 39 -24.44 43.69 0.54
C GLY A 39 -25.50 42.78 -0.11
N GLY A 40 -26.14 41.95 0.73
CA GLY A 40 -27.44 41.33 0.40
C GLY A 40 -27.73 40.04 1.18
N SER A 41 -28.57 40.13 2.21
CA SER A 41 -29.10 38.99 2.97
C SER A 41 -30.36 38.40 2.33
N GLY A 42 -30.54 37.07 2.45
CA GLY A 42 -31.86 36.41 2.56
C GLY A 42 -32.42 35.76 1.29
N GLY A 43 -32.66 34.44 1.35
CA GLY A 43 -33.49 33.71 0.39
C GLY A 43 -33.31 32.19 0.46
N GLU A 44 -34.20 31.50 1.18
CA GLU A 44 -34.32 30.04 1.21
C GLU A 44 -35.05 29.50 -0.03
N THR A 45 -34.44 28.56 -0.79
CA THR A 45 -35.05 27.32 -1.35
C THR A 45 -33.95 26.44 -2.00
N PRO A 46 -34.17 25.13 -2.24
CA PRO A 46 -33.21 24.07 -1.92
C PRO A 46 -32.20 23.79 -3.04
N GLY A 47 -30.91 23.85 -2.71
CA GLY A 47 -29.84 23.47 -3.63
C GLY A 47 -29.68 21.96 -3.71
N ALA A 48 -30.21 21.35 -4.78
CA ALA A 48 -29.53 20.23 -5.40
C ALA A 48 -28.21 20.76 -5.98
N GLY A 49 -27.08 20.19 -5.57
CA GLY A 49 -25.76 20.61 -6.04
C GLY A 49 -24.70 20.54 -4.96
N GLY A 50 -24.21 19.32 -4.71
CA GLY A 50 -22.92 19.09 -4.07
C GLY A 50 -22.01 18.38 -5.06
N ALA A 51 -21.68 19.04 -6.18
CA ALA A 51 -20.46 18.71 -6.91
C ALA A 51 -19.31 19.24 -6.05
N GLY A 52 -18.74 18.36 -5.23
CA GLY A 52 -17.69 18.69 -4.28
C GLY A 52 -16.60 17.64 -4.37
N GLY A 53 -15.52 17.99 -5.06
CA GLY A 53 -14.33 17.17 -5.16
C GLY A 53 -13.89 17.00 -6.61
N ALA A 54 -13.17 17.98 -7.14
CA ALA A 54 -12.17 17.69 -8.16
C ALA A 54 -10.98 17.03 -7.44
N GLY A 55 -11.20 15.82 -6.90
CA GLY A 55 -10.15 14.83 -6.78
C GLY A 55 -9.91 14.35 -8.20
N GLY A 56 -8.67 14.41 -8.67
CA GLY A 56 -8.32 13.92 -9.99
C GLY A 56 -8.33 12.41 -10.00
N GLY A 57 -9.45 11.78 -9.62
CA GLY A 57 -9.59 10.34 -9.76
C GLY A 57 -9.59 9.97 -11.22
N ALA A 58 -9.20 8.72 -11.47
CA ALA A 58 -9.09 8.10 -12.77
C ALA A 58 -10.46 7.97 -13.47
N SER A 59 -11.15 9.09 -13.67
CA SER A 59 -12.42 9.30 -14.37
C SER A 59 -12.39 8.87 -15.86
N ALA A 60 -11.33 8.19 -16.29
CA ALA A 60 -11.14 7.62 -17.61
C ALA A 60 -10.59 6.18 -17.60
N CYS A 61 -10.57 5.48 -16.45
CA CYS A 61 -10.19 4.07 -16.44
C CYS A 61 -11.35 3.22 -16.98
N ALA A 62 -11.15 2.56 -18.11
CA ALA A 62 -12.20 1.73 -18.73
C ALA A 62 -12.52 0.47 -17.91
N ASN A 63 -11.61 0.08 -17.03
CA ASN A 63 -11.67 -1.11 -16.18
C ASN A 63 -11.63 -0.72 -14.69
N ASP A 64 -12.18 0.45 -14.36
CA ASP A 64 -12.44 0.89 -12.99
C ASP A 64 -13.10 -0.25 -12.20
N ASP A 65 -12.49 -0.65 -11.09
CA ASP A 65 -13.01 -1.76 -10.29
C ASP A 65 -14.09 -1.28 -9.31
N MET A 66 -14.55 -2.15 -8.41
CA MET A 66 -15.64 -1.83 -7.48
C MET A 66 -15.19 -1.12 -6.20
N TYR A 67 -13.88 -0.94 -6.01
CA TYR A 67 -13.28 -0.38 -4.81
C TYR A 67 -13.02 1.12 -4.92
N GLU A 68 -13.14 1.68 -6.13
CA GLU A 68 -12.96 3.11 -6.37
C GLU A 68 -14.10 3.97 -5.78
N ASP A 69 -13.84 5.22 -5.39
CA ASP A 69 -12.61 6.03 -5.51
C ASP A 69 -11.75 5.88 -4.23
N ASN A 70 -10.70 5.04 -4.29
CA ASN A 70 -9.80 4.79 -3.15
C ASN A 70 -8.41 5.45 -3.32
N ASP A 71 -8.34 6.55 -4.06
CA ASP A 71 -7.14 7.29 -4.44
C ASP A 71 -6.33 7.90 -3.27
N VAL A 72 -6.95 7.99 -2.09
CA VAL A 72 -6.36 8.62 -0.90
C VAL A 72 -6.63 7.83 0.38
N ALA A 73 -5.74 7.97 1.36
CA ALA A 73 -5.87 7.29 2.66
C ALA A 73 -7.24 7.49 3.35
N MET A 74 -7.88 8.64 3.15
CA MET A 74 -9.21 8.94 3.75
C MET A 74 -10.36 8.21 3.07
N THR A 75 -10.18 7.72 1.84
CA THR A 75 -11.16 6.94 1.09
C THR A 75 -10.73 5.47 0.96
N ALA A 76 -9.74 5.04 1.74
CA ALA A 76 -9.22 3.68 1.72
C ALA A 76 -10.32 2.63 1.84
N THR A 77 -10.31 1.67 0.91
CA THR A 77 -11.31 0.62 0.82
C THR A 77 -11.16 -0.39 1.96
N PRO A 78 -12.22 -0.68 2.74
CA PRO A 78 -12.16 -1.69 3.78
C PRO A 78 -12.00 -3.10 3.20
N VAL A 79 -10.94 -3.79 3.59
CA VAL A 79 -10.72 -5.21 3.26
C VAL A 79 -11.59 -6.08 4.18
N PRO A 80 -12.38 -7.03 3.65
CA PRO A 80 -13.36 -7.79 4.42
C PRO A 80 -12.74 -8.94 5.22
N VAL A 81 -11.74 -8.65 6.06
CA VAL A 81 -11.12 -9.65 6.94
C VAL A 81 -12.15 -10.11 7.99
N PRO A 82 -12.45 -11.42 8.09
CA PRO A 82 -13.40 -11.92 9.07
C PRO A 82 -12.84 -11.78 10.49
N PRO A 83 -13.69 -11.63 11.52
CA PRO A 83 -13.23 -11.68 12.90
C PRO A 83 -12.74 -13.09 13.24
N PRO A 84 -11.71 -13.22 14.10
CA PRO A 84 -11.24 -14.53 14.55
C PRO A 84 -12.28 -15.24 15.43
N ASP A 85 -12.23 -16.57 15.47
CA ASP A 85 -13.05 -17.38 16.38
C ASP A 85 -12.63 -17.10 17.84
N PRO A 86 -13.52 -16.56 18.69
CA PRO A 86 -13.19 -16.22 20.08
C PRO A 86 -12.70 -17.40 20.93
N GLY A 87 -12.98 -18.64 20.51
CA GLY A 87 -12.59 -19.85 21.22
C GLY A 87 -11.23 -20.43 20.80
N ASN A 88 -10.62 -19.92 19.74
CA ASN A 88 -9.38 -20.46 19.19
C ASN A 88 -8.17 -19.61 19.60
N PRO A 89 -7.25 -20.12 20.44
CA PRO A 89 -6.02 -19.41 20.77
C PRO A 89 -5.05 -19.30 19.58
N ASP A 90 -5.14 -20.24 18.62
CA ASP A 90 -4.29 -20.32 17.42
C ASP A 90 -5.07 -19.81 16.21
N TRP A 91 -5.63 -18.61 16.34
CA TRP A 91 -6.51 -18.05 15.32
C TRP A 91 -5.70 -17.51 14.13
N PHE A 92 -6.34 -17.63 12.96
CA PHE A 92 -5.82 -17.17 11.68
C PHE A 92 -7.00 -16.65 10.88
N VAL A 93 -6.86 -15.47 10.30
CA VAL A 93 -7.85 -14.88 9.40
C VAL A 93 -7.15 -14.30 8.18
N ASP A 94 -7.76 -14.46 7.02
CA ASP A 94 -7.25 -13.94 5.77
C ASP A 94 -8.36 -13.33 4.90
N ALA A 95 -7.94 -12.52 3.95
CA ALA A 95 -8.78 -12.01 2.88
C ALA A 95 -7.96 -11.91 1.58
N SER A 96 -8.60 -12.21 0.45
CA SER A 96 -8.11 -11.90 -0.90
C SER A 96 -8.96 -10.80 -1.51
N VAL A 97 -8.33 -9.96 -2.33
CA VAL A 97 -8.97 -8.93 -3.13
C VAL A 97 -8.35 -8.94 -4.52
N ASP A 98 -9.20 -9.00 -5.54
CA ASP A 98 -8.85 -8.82 -6.94
C ASP A 98 -9.18 -7.38 -7.34
N ALA A 99 -8.17 -6.59 -7.72
CA ALA A 99 -8.29 -5.16 -7.99
C ALA A 99 -7.61 -4.77 -9.30
N TYR A 100 -7.81 -3.52 -9.71
CA TYR A 100 -7.28 -2.99 -10.95
C TYR A 100 -6.54 -1.67 -10.72
N LYS A 101 -5.26 -1.64 -11.07
CA LYS A 101 -4.45 -0.42 -11.01
C LYS A 101 -4.76 0.45 -12.21
N CYS A 102 -5.27 1.65 -11.98
CA CYS A 102 -5.43 2.68 -13.00
C CYS A 102 -4.20 3.61 -13.10
N SER A 103 -4.06 4.28 -14.25
CA SER A 103 -2.92 5.15 -14.55
C SER A 103 -2.94 6.42 -13.71
N SER A 104 -1.79 6.79 -13.16
CA SER A 104 -1.57 7.98 -12.31
C SER A 104 -2.38 7.99 -11.02
N ASP A 105 -2.81 6.81 -10.61
CA ASP A 105 -3.67 6.58 -9.46
C ASP A 105 -2.88 5.87 -8.35
N ASP A 106 -3.38 5.88 -7.12
CA ASP A 106 -2.84 5.16 -5.96
C ASP A 106 -4.00 4.47 -5.23
N ASP A 107 -3.96 3.16 -5.04
CA ASP A 107 -5.10 2.44 -4.48
C ASP A 107 -4.86 2.24 -2.97
N TRP A 108 -5.73 2.80 -2.14
CA TRP A 108 -5.62 2.70 -0.68
C TRP A 108 -6.59 1.67 -0.10
N TYR A 109 -6.11 0.89 0.87
CA TYR A 109 -6.89 -0.13 1.54
C TYR A 109 -6.73 -0.08 3.06
N PHE A 110 -7.82 -0.30 3.77
CA PHE A 110 -7.86 -0.39 5.23
C PHE A 110 -8.06 -1.86 5.64
N VAL A 111 -7.16 -2.38 6.48
CA VAL A 111 -7.23 -3.74 7.01
C VAL A 111 -7.43 -3.68 8.53
N LYS A 112 -8.55 -4.22 8.98
CA LYS A 112 -8.80 -4.40 10.41
C LYS A 112 -7.96 -5.55 10.95
N THR A 113 -7.12 -5.27 11.93
CA THR A 113 -6.29 -6.25 12.63
C THR A 113 -6.54 -6.20 14.14
N SER A 114 -7.15 -5.12 14.63
CA SER A 114 -7.53 -4.95 16.02
C SER A 114 -8.89 -5.62 16.31
N PHE A 115 -8.84 -6.88 16.75
CA PHE A 115 -10.05 -7.60 17.17
C PHE A 115 -10.20 -7.60 18.69
N SER A 116 -11.42 -7.38 19.18
CA SER A 116 -11.73 -7.37 20.61
C SER A 116 -11.90 -8.75 21.23
N VAL A 117 -11.96 -9.80 20.39
CA VAL A 117 -12.29 -11.18 20.78
C VAL A 117 -11.06 -12.08 20.96
N MET A 118 -9.86 -11.51 20.98
CA MET A 118 -8.59 -12.24 20.85
C MET A 118 -8.07 -12.86 22.17
N GLY A 119 -8.92 -12.97 23.19
CA GLY A 119 -8.57 -13.62 24.46
C GLY A 119 -7.30 -13.04 25.10
N ASN A 120 -6.35 -13.92 25.45
CA ASN A 120 -5.06 -13.58 26.05
C ASN A 120 -3.94 -13.33 25.03
N ASP A 121 -4.23 -13.29 23.72
CA ASP A 121 -3.22 -13.05 22.68
C ASP A 121 -2.63 -11.63 22.81
N PRO A 122 -1.38 -11.51 23.28
CA PRO A 122 -0.77 -10.21 23.47
C PRO A 122 -0.49 -9.55 22.11
N PRO A 123 -0.73 -8.23 21.97
CA PRO A 123 -0.39 -7.49 20.75
C PRO A 123 1.05 -7.71 20.25
N ASP A 124 1.99 -7.96 21.15
CA ASP A 124 3.41 -8.15 20.86
C ASP A 124 3.73 -9.46 20.13
N THR A 125 2.80 -10.41 20.07
CA THR A 125 2.95 -11.71 19.40
C THR A 125 2.00 -11.83 18.21
N ARG A 126 1.66 -10.72 17.57
CA ARG A 126 0.83 -10.75 16.37
C ARG A 126 1.69 -10.74 15.13
N TYR A 127 1.28 -11.55 14.17
CA TYR A 127 1.91 -11.62 12.88
C TYR A 127 0.92 -11.22 11.79
N TRP A 128 1.39 -10.35 10.91
CA TRP A 128 0.64 -9.83 9.77
C TRP A 128 1.43 -10.06 8.49
N THR A 129 0.74 -10.41 7.42
CA THR A 129 1.34 -10.49 6.08
C THR A 129 0.47 -9.85 5.03
N LEU A 130 1.14 -9.38 3.98
CA LEU A 130 0.54 -8.99 2.72
C LEU A 130 1.39 -9.55 1.58
N VAL A 131 0.72 -10.28 0.69
CA VAL A 131 1.31 -10.73 -0.58
C VAL A 131 0.48 -10.12 -1.70
N LEU A 132 1.11 -9.31 -2.54
CA LEU A 132 0.47 -8.69 -3.71
C LEU A 132 1.13 -9.24 -4.99
N GLN A 133 0.29 -9.55 -5.98
CA GLN A 133 0.68 -10.08 -7.28
C GLN A 133 0.01 -9.30 -8.40
N ALA A 134 0.78 -8.56 -9.20
CA ALA A 134 0.33 -8.00 -10.46
C ALA A 134 0.12 -9.10 -11.50
N ALA A 135 -0.77 -8.87 -12.47
CA ALA A 135 -1.13 -9.83 -13.49
C ALA A 135 0.10 -10.41 -14.22
N GLY A 136 0.19 -11.74 -14.22
CA GLY A 136 1.28 -12.48 -14.84
C GLY A 136 2.51 -12.70 -13.96
N ALA A 137 2.56 -12.09 -12.76
CA ALA A 137 3.58 -12.42 -11.77
C ALA A 137 3.36 -13.82 -11.19
N GLY A 138 4.46 -14.57 -11.01
CA GLY A 138 4.44 -15.83 -10.28
C GLY A 138 4.32 -15.62 -8.77
N SER A 139 3.81 -16.64 -8.09
CA SER A 139 3.54 -16.60 -6.66
C SER A 139 4.80 -16.57 -5.79
N CYS A 140 5.86 -17.26 -6.19
CA CYS A 140 7.06 -17.50 -5.40
C CYS A 140 8.29 -16.75 -5.94
N GLY A 141 8.19 -16.15 -7.12
CA GLY A 141 9.27 -15.42 -7.77
C GLY A 141 10.36 -16.31 -8.39
N ALA A 142 11.39 -15.68 -8.94
CA ALA A 142 12.43 -16.34 -9.75
C ALA A 142 13.14 -17.51 -9.06
N SER A 143 13.26 -17.46 -7.72
CA SER A 143 13.94 -18.50 -6.93
C SER A 143 13.24 -19.85 -6.93
N CYS A 144 11.99 -19.91 -7.38
CA CYS A 144 11.17 -21.13 -7.40
C CYS A 144 10.81 -21.56 -8.83
N ASP A 145 11.56 -21.10 -9.84
CA ASP A 145 11.28 -21.34 -11.27
C ASP A 145 9.89 -20.85 -11.72
N ASP A 146 9.30 -19.91 -10.97
CA ASP A 146 8.02 -19.29 -11.28
C ASP A 146 8.14 -18.27 -12.43
N VAL A 147 7.02 -17.96 -13.07
CA VAL A 147 6.97 -16.96 -14.15
C VAL A 147 7.36 -15.60 -13.59
N VAL A 148 8.36 -14.96 -14.22
CA VAL A 148 8.80 -13.60 -13.90
C VAL A 148 8.46 -12.70 -15.09
N PRO A 149 7.50 -11.77 -14.93
CA PRO A 149 7.21 -10.76 -15.94
C PRO A 149 8.47 -9.95 -16.27
N PRO A 150 8.64 -9.50 -17.52
CA PRO A 150 9.64 -8.49 -17.83
C PRO A 150 9.43 -7.25 -16.97
N ALA A 151 10.53 -6.60 -16.56
CA ALA A 151 10.45 -5.32 -15.88
C ALA A 151 9.79 -4.27 -16.77
N GLY A 152 8.86 -3.51 -16.18
CA GLY A 152 8.15 -2.44 -16.86
C GLY A 152 6.96 -1.95 -16.03
N PRO A 153 6.24 -0.92 -16.50
CA PRO A 153 5.12 -0.36 -15.74
C PRO A 153 3.99 -1.36 -15.44
N GLN A 154 3.86 -2.42 -16.22
CA GLN A 154 2.84 -3.46 -16.03
C GLN A 154 3.19 -4.45 -14.88
N SER A 155 4.41 -4.39 -14.37
CA SER A 155 4.96 -5.28 -13.35
C SER A 155 5.68 -4.49 -12.24
N THR A 156 5.70 -3.16 -12.32
CA THR A 156 6.32 -2.32 -11.29
C THR A 156 5.25 -1.88 -10.29
N VAL A 157 5.36 -2.34 -9.06
CA VAL A 157 4.44 -2.02 -7.97
C VAL A 157 5.22 -1.65 -6.72
N THR A 158 4.75 -0.64 -6.01
CA THR A 158 5.24 -0.25 -4.68
C THR A 158 4.09 -0.33 -3.70
N VAL A 159 4.33 -1.01 -2.58
CA VAL A 159 3.41 -1.05 -1.46
C VAL A 159 4.04 -0.34 -0.27
N GLU A 160 3.27 0.53 0.37
CA GLU A 160 3.60 1.13 1.66
C GLU A 160 2.52 0.80 2.67
N VAL A 161 2.91 0.39 3.87
CA VAL A 161 2.02 0.01 4.97
C VAL A 161 2.18 0.99 6.10
N TYR A 162 1.08 1.47 6.64
CA TYR A 162 1.02 2.49 7.69
C TYR A 162 0.16 2.00 8.86
N ASP A 163 0.50 2.46 10.06
CA ASP A 163 -0.41 2.38 11.21
C ASP A 163 -1.63 3.28 10.94
N ALA A 164 -2.84 2.72 10.97
CA ALA A 164 -4.05 3.42 10.52
C ALA A 164 -4.43 4.61 11.41
N THR A 165 -3.89 4.70 12.64
CA THR A 165 -4.21 5.79 13.57
C THR A 165 -3.24 6.95 13.42
N SER A 166 -1.95 6.64 13.42
CA SER A 166 -0.86 7.63 13.41
C SER A 166 -0.36 7.98 12.01
N MET A 167 -0.70 7.17 11.01
CA MET A 167 -0.13 7.21 9.65
C MET A 167 1.40 7.09 9.64
N ALA A 168 1.99 6.50 10.69
CA ALA A 168 3.42 6.18 10.71
C ALA A 168 3.70 5.02 9.75
N LEU A 169 4.71 5.17 8.90
CA LEU A 169 5.14 4.11 7.98
C LEU A 169 5.69 2.92 8.77
N LEU A 170 5.11 1.75 8.54
CA LEU A 170 5.49 0.47 9.15
C LEU A 170 6.43 -0.34 8.24
N GLY A 171 6.21 -0.27 6.92
CA GLY A 171 7.00 -1.01 5.95
C GLY A 171 6.76 -0.51 4.52
N THR A 172 7.72 -0.76 3.65
CA THR A 172 7.61 -0.46 2.21
C THR A 172 8.40 -1.47 1.41
N GLU A 173 7.87 -1.82 0.25
CA GLU A 173 8.54 -2.68 -0.71
C GLU A 173 8.17 -2.25 -2.13
N THR A 174 9.16 -2.23 -3.01
CA THR A 174 8.99 -2.01 -4.45
C THR A 174 9.46 -3.25 -5.19
N SER A 175 8.64 -3.72 -6.12
CA SER A 175 8.93 -4.84 -7.01
C SER A 175 8.84 -4.37 -8.45
N ASP A 176 9.80 -4.77 -9.29
CA ASP A 176 9.81 -4.56 -10.74
C ASP A 176 9.28 -5.78 -11.51
N VAL A 177 8.87 -6.84 -10.79
CA VAL A 177 8.37 -8.10 -11.34
C VAL A 177 6.96 -8.45 -10.87
N GLY A 178 6.30 -7.53 -10.18
CA GLY A 178 4.88 -7.63 -9.83
C GLY A 178 4.59 -8.46 -8.60
N LEU A 179 5.59 -8.87 -7.81
CA LEU A 179 5.40 -9.62 -6.56
C LEU A 179 5.97 -8.81 -5.38
N VAL A 180 5.12 -8.51 -4.41
CA VAL A 180 5.48 -7.82 -3.15
C VAL A 180 5.10 -8.69 -1.96
N ARG A 181 5.97 -8.77 -0.93
CA ARG A 181 5.79 -9.58 0.27
C ARG A 181 6.21 -8.81 1.52
N ILE A 182 5.23 -8.17 2.17
CA ILE A 182 5.47 -7.46 3.42
C ILE A 182 5.00 -8.33 4.58
N GLU A 183 5.89 -8.53 5.54
CA GLU A 183 5.63 -9.26 6.77
C GLU A 183 5.91 -8.35 7.97
N GLY A 184 5.08 -8.48 9.00
CA GLY A 184 5.11 -7.64 10.18
C GLY A 184 4.91 -8.43 11.45
N TYR A 185 5.68 -8.08 12.49
CA TYR A 185 5.58 -8.69 13.81
C TYR A 185 5.41 -7.65 14.91
N GLY A 186 4.61 -7.99 15.91
CA GLY A 186 4.47 -7.26 17.17
C GLY A 186 3.42 -6.16 17.16
N ALA A 187 3.41 -5.35 18.23
CA ALA A 187 2.32 -4.41 18.53
C ALA A 187 2.01 -3.40 17.41
N ALA A 188 2.99 -3.06 16.57
CA ALA A 188 2.78 -2.17 15.43
C ALA A 188 1.78 -2.75 14.40
N PHE A 189 1.74 -4.08 14.26
CA PHE A 189 0.83 -4.80 13.37
C PHE A 189 -0.39 -5.37 14.11
N ALA A 190 -0.47 -5.14 15.43
CA ALA A 190 -1.66 -5.43 16.24
C ALA A 190 -2.73 -4.32 16.15
N ASN A 191 -2.34 -3.14 15.68
CA ASN A 191 -3.24 -2.04 15.34
C ASN A 191 -3.68 -2.17 13.88
N ASP A 192 -4.87 -1.66 13.59
CA ASP A 192 -5.38 -1.60 12.22
C ASP A 192 -4.36 -0.93 11.31
N VAL A 193 -4.24 -1.43 10.08
CA VAL A 193 -3.27 -0.93 9.11
C VAL A 193 -3.99 -0.35 7.90
N VAL A 194 -3.37 0.65 7.29
CA VAL A 194 -3.73 1.15 5.97
C VAL A 194 -2.54 0.91 5.06
N PHE A 195 -2.75 0.44 3.85
CA PHE A 195 -1.69 0.34 2.86
C PHE A 195 -2.05 1.04 1.56
N ARG A 196 -1.02 1.49 0.85
CA ARG A 196 -1.08 2.14 -0.45
C ARG A 196 -0.43 1.25 -1.48
N VAL A 197 -1.12 1.02 -2.59
CA VAL A 197 -0.57 0.40 -3.80
C VAL A 197 -0.32 1.49 -4.82
N SER A 198 0.94 1.68 -5.21
CA SER A 198 1.35 2.69 -6.19
C SER A 198 2.26 2.09 -7.25
N GLY A 199 2.48 2.81 -8.35
CA GLY A 199 3.36 2.38 -9.43
C GLY A 199 3.79 3.55 -10.30
N PRO A 200 4.51 3.30 -11.41
CA PRO A 200 4.76 4.32 -12.41
C PRO A 200 3.46 4.98 -12.91
N PRO A 201 3.44 6.27 -13.28
CA PRO A 201 2.21 6.95 -13.71
C PRO A 201 1.47 6.27 -14.86
N GLU A 202 2.18 5.56 -15.73
CA GLU A 202 1.63 4.81 -16.85
C GLU A 202 1.22 3.37 -16.52
N ALA A 203 1.36 2.93 -15.26
CA ALA A 203 0.98 1.61 -14.80
C ALA A 203 -0.52 1.37 -14.97
N VAL A 204 -0.86 0.26 -15.63
CA VAL A 204 -2.23 -0.21 -15.81
C VAL A 204 -2.22 -1.73 -15.83
N TYR A 205 -2.80 -2.37 -14.81
CA TYR A 205 -2.81 -3.83 -14.67
C TYR A 205 -3.82 -4.31 -13.63
N GLU A 206 -4.32 -5.54 -13.81
CA GLU A 206 -4.99 -6.28 -12.73
C GLU A 206 -3.96 -6.71 -11.68
N TYR A 207 -4.36 -6.80 -10.42
CA TYR A 207 -3.57 -7.42 -9.37
C TYR A 207 -4.47 -8.11 -8.34
N GLU A 208 -3.91 -9.11 -7.66
CA GLU A 208 -4.52 -9.73 -6.48
C GLU A 208 -3.64 -9.39 -5.28
N PHE A 209 -4.24 -9.16 -4.12
CA PHE A 209 -3.51 -9.28 -2.87
C PHE A 209 -4.22 -10.19 -1.88
N ARG A 210 -3.41 -10.88 -1.08
CA ARG A 210 -3.85 -11.60 0.12
C ARG A 210 -3.23 -10.96 1.34
N THR A 211 -4.05 -10.67 2.33
CA THR A 211 -3.58 -10.26 3.65
C THR A 211 -3.97 -11.30 4.69
N THR A 212 -3.09 -11.51 5.66
CA THR A 212 -3.31 -12.45 6.76
C THR A 212 -3.04 -11.74 8.08
N VAL A 213 -3.85 -12.05 9.09
CA VAL A 213 -3.56 -11.74 10.49
C VAL A 213 -3.67 -13.03 11.29
N ARG A 214 -2.69 -13.31 12.14
CA ARG A 214 -2.70 -14.51 13.00
C ARG A 214 -2.08 -14.26 14.36
N SER A 215 -2.45 -15.09 15.32
CA SER A 215 -1.68 -15.23 16.57
C SER A 215 -0.37 -15.97 16.29
N ASP A 216 0.73 -15.49 16.87
CA ASP A 216 2.02 -16.17 16.85
C ASP A 216 2.13 -17.32 17.87
N ALA A 217 1.02 -17.68 18.53
CA ALA A 217 0.91 -18.97 19.24
C ALA A 217 1.18 -20.19 18.32
N PHE A 218 1.33 -19.95 17.01
CA PHE A 218 1.75 -20.92 16.01
C PHE A 218 3.23 -21.37 16.13
N GLU A 219 4.07 -20.70 16.91
CA GLU A 219 5.50 -21.03 17.06
C GLU A 219 5.82 -21.68 18.42
N ASP A 220 5.55 -22.99 18.57
CA ASP A 220 6.33 -23.93 19.41
C ASP A 220 6.03 -25.40 19.05
N GLU A 221 6.25 -25.81 17.81
CA GLU A 221 6.29 -27.26 17.49
C GLU A 221 7.58 -27.65 16.75
N CYS A 222 8.54 -26.73 16.61
CA CYS A 222 9.92 -27.08 16.29
C CYS A 222 10.73 -27.22 17.59
N GLU A 223 10.27 -28.08 18.51
CA GLU A 223 11.17 -28.71 19.47
C GLU A 223 12.23 -29.50 18.68
N CYS A 224 13.50 -29.27 19.01
CA CYS A 224 14.65 -29.94 18.40
C CYS A 224 14.66 -31.47 18.61
#